data_AF-A0A535IEA8-F1
#
_entry.id   AF-A0A535IEA8-F1
#
_cell.length_a   1.000
_cell.length_b   1.000
_cell.length_c   1.000
_cell.angle_alpha   90.00
_cell.angle_beta   90.00
_cell.angle_gamma   90.00
#
_symmetry.space_group_name_H-M   'P 1'
#
loop_
_entity.id
_entity.type
_entity.pdbx_description
1 polymer ?
#
loop_
_entity_poly.entity_id
_entity_poly.type
_entity_poly.pdbx_seq_one_letter_code
_entity_poly.pdbx_strand_id
1 'polypeptide(L)'
;FSVDDLVAQGYDSVFIGIGAWSSNDLPIPGIDLPGVIEAINYLNQNASGDPVPVGKGSRVVVMGGGFTTFDCARTSRRLGAEVTVVYRRSRKEMGAHYSEVDDAEHEGIKLEFFGSPVKIHEKDGRVGGVEFQRMALGEPDASGRRRPVPIEGANFTIDCDVVIPAIGQLPVLDWFERSPGIRKTRRETIVANAALMTDRPGVFSGGDCQMGTVTVIQAVAQGKLAAKAIDRYLAGDDMSLVASEIQEEERVPELIDIVPYKPEEPQVRMPFLPFEQRVRSFELIEGGYDKAGAEKEAARCLQCVCPDVGRCHLQRLSLEHGLTDNRFHRAEPVDYHDYEYDFSHDFILRDLNKCINCTQCVRICRDVIGANCYGLMGGGYDSIVTTPWNVSLSYTDCVSCGACAETCPTGALMMRERDLETYELDIVRCIYCGDCVEVCPHGALGETPNFELSTYTRFGRTVLAKEELAVARTWKPSEDIPTNGDGKGGVRPPEVRPPAPPRWSA
;
A
#
# COMPACT_ATOMS: atom_id res chain seq x y z
N PHE A 1 -22.66 33.25 1.51
CA PHE A 1 -21.82 33.79 0.44
C PHE A 1 -21.86 32.81 -0.73
N SER A 2 -21.75 33.27 -1.97
CA SER A 2 -21.68 32.45 -3.20
C SER A 2 -20.27 32.47 -3.79
N VAL A 3 -20.07 31.73 -4.88
CA VAL A 3 -18.81 31.81 -5.65
C VAL A 3 -18.61 33.21 -6.24
N ASP A 4 -19.69 33.90 -6.62
CA ASP A 4 -19.62 35.28 -7.11
C ASP A 4 -19.11 36.25 -6.05
N ASP A 5 -19.47 36.04 -4.78
CA ASP A 5 -18.96 36.86 -3.68
C ASP A 5 -17.43 36.72 -3.50
N LEU A 6 -16.88 35.53 -3.77
CA LEU A 6 -15.43 35.28 -3.72
C LEU A 6 -14.74 35.95 -4.92
N VAL A 7 -15.29 35.82 -6.12
CA VAL A 7 -14.73 36.50 -7.30
C VAL A 7 -14.77 38.04 -7.12
N ALA A 8 -15.85 38.58 -6.55
CA ALA A 8 -15.98 40.00 -6.25
C ALA A 8 -14.99 40.50 -5.19
N GLN A 9 -14.48 39.61 -4.32
CA GLN A 9 -13.42 39.92 -3.36
C GLN A 9 -12.01 39.90 -3.97
N GLY A 10 -11.87 39.54 -5.26
CA GLY A 10 -10.60 39.55 -5.98
C GLY A 10 -9.84 38.22 -5.94
N TYR A 11 -10.50 37.10 -5.63
CA TYR A 11 -9.89 35.77 -5.78
C TYR A 11 -9.85 35.35 -7.25
N ASP A 12 -8.67 34.97 -7.74
CA ASP A 12 -8.44 34.57 -9.14
C ASP A 12 -8.95 33.15 -9.47
N SER A 13 -9.11 32.30 -8.44
CA SER A 13 -9.61 30.93 -8.57
C SER A 13 -10.24 30.46 -7.26
N VAL A 14 -11.19 29.51 -7.33
CA VAL A 14 -11.93 28.96 -6.18
C VAL A 14 -11.93 27.43 -6.22
N PHE A 15 -11.60 26.80 -5.09
CA PHE A 15 -11.77 25.36 -4.91
C PHE A 15 -12.94 25.05 -3.96
N ILE A 16 -13.89 24.23 -4.41
CA ILE A 16 -15.06 23.80 -3.65
C ILE A 16 -14.76 22.40 -3.08
N GLY A 17 -14.36 22.37 -1.82
CA GLY A 17 -14.09 21.16 -1.03
C GLY A 17 -14.96 21.09 0.22
N ILE A 18 -16.26 21.36 0.09
CA ILE A 18 -17.17 21.54 1.23
C ILE A 18 -17.64 20.23 1.90
N GLY A 19 -17.29 19.07 1.35
CA GLY A 19 -17.69 17.76 1.89
C GLY A 19 -19.18 17.43 1.69
N ALA A 20 -19.68 16.43 2.42
CA ALA A 20 -21.06 15.98 2.40
C ALA A 20 -21.66 15.98 3.84
N TRP A 21 -22.40 17.03 4.18
CA TRP A 21 -22.85 17.29 5.55
C TRP A 21 -24.34 17.05 5.80
N SER A 22 -25.12 16.73 4.77
CA SER A 22 -26.53 16.36 4.91
C SER A 22 -26.69 14.86 4.83
N SER A 23 -27.64 14.27 5.55
CA SER A 23 -28.01 12.86 5.37
C SER A 23 -28.93 12.68 4.16
N ASN A 24 -28.91 11.48 3.57
CA ASN A 24 -29.87 11.07 2.56
C ASN A 24 -31.29 10.96 3.15
N ASP A 25 -32.29 11.35 2.37
CA ASP A 25 -33.69 11.22 2.75
C ASP A 25 -34.15 9.76 2.85
N LEU A 26 -34.89 9.45 3.92
CA LEU A 26 -35.58 8.17 4.10
C LEU A 26 -37.09 8.42 4.23
N PRO A 27 -37.84 8.47 3.12
CA PRO A 27 -39.25 8.86 3.12
C PRO A 27 -40.16 7.71 3.58
N ILE A 28 -40.07 7.34 4.86
CA ILE A 28 -40.91 6.33 5.49
C ILE A 28 -41.84 6.97 6.54
N PRO A 29 -43.05 6.42 6.77
CA PRO A 29 -43.92 6.93 7.83
C PRO A 29 -43.25 6.85 9.20
N GLY A 30 -43.34 7.94 9.96
CA GLY A 30 -42.77 8.06 11.32
C GLY A 30 -41.31 8.53 11.38
N ILE A 31 -40.71 8.94 10.26
CA ILE A 31 -39.32 9.43 10.23
C ILE A 31 -39.11 10.72 11.05
N ASP A 32 -40.16 11.54 11.23
CA ASP A 32 -40.09 12.78 12.00
C ASP A 32 -40.42 12.61 13.49
N LEU A 33 -40.59 11.36 13.97
CA LEU A 33 -40.93 11.10 15.37
C LEU A 33 -39.77 11.47 16.31
N PRO A 34 -40.06 12.03 17.50
CA PRO A 34 -39.05 12.21 18.54
C PRO A 34 -38.34 10.89 18.86
N GLY A 35 -37.01 10.87 18.76
CA GLY A 35 -36.18 9.67 18.89
C GLY A 35 -35.51 9.22 17.59
N VAL A 36 -35.91 9.77 16.44
CA VAL A 36 -35.11 9.68 15.21
C VAL A 36 -34.02 10.76 15.26
N ILE A 37 -32.77 10.36 15.07
CA ILE A 37 -31.60 11.25 15.14
C ILE A 37 -30.85 11.24 13.82
N GLU A 38 -30.45 12.41 13.35
CA GLU A 38 -29.56 12.56 12.20
C GLU A 38 -28.13 12.15 12.55
N ALA A 39 -27.54 11.25 11.76
CA ALA A 39 -26.30 10.56 12.10
C ALA A 39 -25.09 11.49 12.24
N ILE A 40 -24.94 12.48 11.35
CA ILE A 40 -23.78 13.40 11.38
C ILE A 40 -23.84 14.33 12.58
N ASN A 41 -25.01 14.91 12.84
CA ASN A 41 -25.24 15.78 13.98
C ASN A 41 -25.04 15.01 15.29
N TYR A 42 -25.50 13.75 15.37
CA TYR A 42 -25.24 12.90 16.54
C TYR A 42 -23.75 12.72 16.83
N LEU A 43 -22.96 12.35 15.81
CA LEU A 43 -21.52 12.17 15.96
C LEU A 43 -20.81 13.49 16.31
N ASN A 44 -21.22 14.59 15.67
CA ASN A 44 -20.67 15.91 15.92
C ASN A 44 -20.95 16.41 17.35
N GLN A 45 -22.18 16.23 17.85
CA GLN A 45 -22.56 16.55 19.23
C GLN A 45 -21.72 15.76 20.23
N ASN A 46 -21.60 14.43 20.03
CA ASN A 46 -20.78 13.59 20.90
C ASN A 46 -19.31 14.03 20.89
N ALA A 47 -18.75 14.32 19.71
CA ALA A 47 -17.37 14.78 19.57
C ALA A 47 -17.13 16.16 20.23
N SER A 48 -18.14 17.03 20.22
CA SER A 48 -18.10 18.35 20.84
C SER A 48 -18.31 18.32 22.36
N GLY A 49 -18.65 17.16 22.92
CA GLY A 49 -19.02 17.00 24.34
C GLY A 49 -20.42 17.52 24.67
N ASP A 50 -21.25 17.76 23.66
CA ASP A 50 -22.64 18.18 23.83
C ASP A 50 -23.52 17.01 24.27
N PRO A 51 -24.64 17.27 24.98
CA PRO A 51 -25.60 16.23 25.33
C PRO A 51 -26.19 15.56 24.09
N VAL A 52 -26.09 14.24 24.01
CA VAL A 52 -26.72 13.44 22.95
C VAL A 52 -27.93 12.66 23.47
N PRO A 53 -28.96 12.41 22.64
CA PRO A 53 -30.18 11.71 23.04
C PRO A 53 -30.03 10.19 23.09
N VAL A 54 -28.84 9.69 23.47
CA VAL A 54 -28.51 8.28 23.67
C VAL A 54 -27.83 8.13 25.03
N GLY A 55 -28.29 7.18 25.84
CA GLY A 55 -27.69 6.92 27.15
C GLY A 55 -27.83 5.48 27.62
N LYS A 56 -27.37 5.21 28.84
CA LYS A 56 -27.34 3.86 29.42
C LYS A 56 -28.73 3.22 29.41
N GLY A 57 -28.82 2.01 28.84
CA GLY A 57 -30.06 1.24 28.75
C GLY A 57 -30.99 1.64 27.60
N SER A 58 -30.62 2.63 26.77
CA SER A 58 -31.36 2.95 25.55
C SER A 58 -31.26 1.79 24.55
N ARG A 59 -32.34 1.49 23.84
CA ARG A 59 -32.32 0.55 22.71
C ARG A 59 -32.22 1.34 21.42
N VAL A 60 -31.08 1.22 20.74
CA VAL A 60 -30.73 2.01 19.54
C VAL A 60 -30.72 1.11 18.32
N VAL A 61 -31.45 1.52 17.28
CA VAL A 61 -31.40 0.89 15.96
C VAL A 61 -30.68 1.82 14.99
N VAL A 62 -29.56 1.36 14.42
CA VAL A 62 -28.81 2.09 13.39
C VAL A 62 -29.05 1.44 12.04
N MET A 63 -29.48 2.21 11.05
CA MET A 63 -29.81 1.70 9.71
C MET A 63 -28.71 2.03 8.72
N GLY A 64 -28.06 1.02 8.15
CA GLY A 64 -27.00 1.24 7.18
C GLY A 64 -25.96 0.12 7.19
N GLY A 65 -24.86 0.35 6.49
CA GLY A 65 -23.73 -0.58 6.46
C GLY A 65 -22.42 0.06 5.99
N GLY A 66 -22.28 1.38 6.16
CA GLY A 66 -21.06 2.13 5.86
C GLY A 66 -20.31 2.54 7.13
N PHE A 67 -19.23 3.30 6.98
CA PHE A 67 -18.42 3.77 8.13
C PHE A 67 -19.26 4.51 9.18
N THR A 68 -20.07 5.49 8.75
CA THR A 68 -20.98 6.25 9.62
C THR A 68 -21.91 5.35 10.46
N THR A 69 -22.34 4.22 9.90
CA THR A 69 -23.20 3.26 10.61
C THR A 69 -22.47 2.70 11.84
N PHE A 70 -21.23 2.30 11.66
CA PHE A 70 -20.43 1.71 12.74
C PHE A 70 -19.93 2.77 13.72
N ASP A 71 -19.61 3.97 13.26
CA ASP A 71 -19.31 5.10 14.15
C ASP A 71 -20.49 5.40 15.08
N CYS A 72 -21.71 5.48 14.53
CA CYS A 72 -22.93 5.70 15.32
C CYS A 72 -23.19 4.52 16.28
N ALA A 73 -23.01 3.28 15.81
CA ALA A 73 -23.30 2.10 16.59
C ALA A 73 -22.33 1.94 17.76
N ARG A 74 -21.02 2.07 17.51
CA ARG A 74 -19.98 1.94 18.53
C ARG A 74 -20.00 3.12 19.50
N THR A 75 -20.28 4.34 19.04
CA THR A 75 -20.52 5.51 19.91
C THR A 75 -21.70 5.25 20.86
N SER A 76 -22.83 4.79 20.32
CA SER A 76 -24.00 4.45 21.13
C SER A 76 -23.70 3.33 22.14
N ARG A 77 -22.92 2.35 21.73
CA ARG A 77 -22.48 1.25 22.60
C ARG A 77 -21.64 1.75 23.78
N ARG A 78 -20.69 2.65 23.53
CA ARG A 78 -19.84 3.30 24.56
C ARG A 78 -20.66 4.13 25.55
N LEU A 79 -21.75 4.74 25.10
CA LEU A 79 -22.71 5.45 25.97
C LEU A 79 -23.60 4.51 26.80
N GLY A 80 -23.41 3.19 26.68
CA GLY A 80 -24.11 2.17 27.46
C GLY A 80 -25.44 1.72 26.87
N ALA A 81 -25.68 1.98 25.58
CA ALA A 81 -26.87 1.52 24.88
C ALA A 81 -26.78 0.03 24.47
N GLU A 82 -27.95 -0.57 24.26
CA GLU A 82 -28.10 -1.80 23.50
C GLU A 82 -28.31 -1.44 22.04
N VAL A 83 -27.44 -1.93 21.16
CA VAL A 83 -27.38 -1.47 19.77
C VAL A 83 -27.65 -2.63 18.81
N THR A 84 -28.54 -2.37 17.86
CA THR A 84 -28.77 -3.24 16.70
C THR A 84 -28.52 -2.46 15.41
N VAL A 85 -27.59 -2.94 14.59
CA VAL A 85 -27.36 -2.43 13.24
C VAL A 85 -28.23 -3.25 12.30
N VAL A 86 -29.02 -2.59 11.46
CA VAL A 86 -29.86 -3.25 10.45
C VAL A 86 -29.37 -2.87 9.06
N TYR A 87 -29.05 -3.90 8.26
CA TYR A 87 -28.56 -3.72 6.89
C TYR A 87 -29.41 -4.50 5.89
N ARG A 88 -29.73 -3.89 4.74
CA ARG A 88 -30.60 -4.48 3.72
C ARG A 88 -29.94 -5.57 2.85
N ARG A 89 -28.62 -5.76 2.94
CA ARG A 89 -27.85 -6.79 2.20
C ARG A 89 -27.11 -7.70 3.18
N SER A 90 -26.21 -8.55 2.68
CA SER A 90 -25.35 -9.38 3.52
C SER A 90 -24.09 -8.63 3.95
N ARG A 91 -23.32 -9.24 4.87
CA ARG A 91 -22.00 -8.76 5.31
C ARG A 91 -21.06 -8.46 4.13
N LYS A 92 -21.06 -9.30 3.08
CA LYS A 92 -20.15 -9.17 1.93
C LYS A 92 -20.38 -7.89 1.12
N GLU A 93 -21.59 -7.32 1.16
CA GLU A 93 -21.93 -6.10 0.43
C GLU A 93 -21.87 -4.83 1.31
N MET A 94 -21.40 -4.92 2.55
CA MET A 94 -21.23 -3.73 3.41
C MET A 94 -20.20 -2.76 2.81
N GLY A 95 -20.42 -1.46 3.02
CA GLY A 95 -19.49 -0.42 2.60
C GLY A 95 -18.39 -0.14 3.62
N ALA A 96 -18.58 -0.52 4.87
CA ALA A 96 -17.57 -0.42 5.91
C ALA A 96 -16.46 -1.47 5.71
N HIS A 97 -15.27 -1.17 6.23
CA HIS A 97 -14.16 -2.11 6.25
C HIS A 97 -14.47 -3.31 7.18
N TYR A 98 -13.99 -4.51 6.84
CA TYR A 98 -14.31 -5.74 7.59
C TYR A 98 -13.90 -5.63 9.07
N SER A 99 -12.78 -4.96 9.36
CA SER A 99 -12.31 -4.75 10.74
C SER A 99 -13.30 -3.94 11.58
N GLU A 100 -13.99 -2.95 11.01
CA GLU A 100 -15.02 -2.17 11.71
C GLU A 100 -16.23 -3.04 12.07
N VAL A 101 -16.61 -3.93 11.15
CA VAL A 101 -17.71 -4.87 11.38
C VAL A 101 -17.35 -5.86 12.48
N ASP A 102 -16.14 -6.42 12.39
CA ASP A 102 -15.61 -7.37 13.38
C ASP A 102 -15.56 -6.70 14.76
N ASP A 103 -14.95 -5.51 14.88
CA ASP A 103 -14.86 -4.78 16.15
C ASP A 103 -16.23 -4.48 16.75
N ALA A 104 -17.20 -4.07 15.93
CA ALA A 104 -18.55 -3.79 16.40
C ALA A 104 -19.23 -5.04 16.99
N GLU A 105 -19.13 -6.20 16.33
CA GLU A 105 -19.65 -7.46 16.86
C GLU A 105 -18.94 -7.86 18.16
N HIS A 106 -17.61 -7.72 18.21
CA HIS A 106 -16.84 -7.99 19.43
C HIS A 106 -17.31 -7.10 20.59
N GLU A 107 -17.62 -5.82 20.34
CA GLU A 107 -18.18 -4.88 21.32
C GLU A 107 -19.62 -5.24 21.78
N GLY A 108 -20.24 -6.26 21.17
CA GLY A 108 -21.56 -6.77 21.50
C GLY A 108 -22.70 -6.09 20.74
N ILE A 109 -22.40 -5.43 19.63
CA ILE A 109 -23.41 -4.83 18.74
C ILE A 109 -24.06 -5.95 17.92
N LYS A 110 -25.40 -5.99 17.91
CA LYS A 110 -26.15 -7.00 17.16
C LYS A 110 -26.23 -6.58 15.69
N LEU A 111 -25.86 -7.46 14.76
CA LEU A 111 -26.01 -7.23 13.33
C LEU A 111 -27.23 -8.00 12.80
N GLU A 112 -28.20 -7.27 12.26
CA GLU A 112 -29.39 -7.81 11.61
C GLU A 112 -29.29 -7.56 10.10
N PHE A 113 -29.09 -8.63 9.33
CA PHE A 113 -29.01 -8.54 7.88
C PHE A 113 -30.38 -8.70 7.22
N PHE A 114 -30.43 -8.33 5.94
CA PHE A 114 -31.59 -8.46 5.09
C PHE A 114 -32.84 -7.74 5.62
N GLY A 115 -32.67 -6.57 6.24
CA GLY A 115 -33.77 -5.71 6.68
C GLY A 115 -33.76 -4.37 5.95
N SER A 116 -34.86 -4.02 5.27
CA SER A 116 -35.07 -2.66 4.73
C SER A 116 -36.17 -1.97 5.53
N PRO A 117 -35.96 -0.75 6.06
CA PRO A 117 -36.96 -0.08 6.88
C PRO A 117 -38.21 0.28 6.06
N VAL A 118 -39.38 0.06 6.65
CA VAL A 118 -40.70 0.32 6.04
C VAL A 118 -41.44 1.42 6.78
N LYS A 119 -41.42 1.38 8.12
CA LYS A 119 -42.17 2.28 8.99
C LYS A 119 -41.54 2.35 10.37
N ILE A 120 -41.58 3.52 10.99
CA ILE A 120 -41.26 3.71 12.40
C ILE A 120 -42.58 3.76 13.18
N HIS A 121 -42.71 2.91 14.20
CA HIS A 121 -43.87 2.86 15.06
C HIS A 121 -43.77 3.89 16.18
N GLU A 122 -44.86 4.61 16.39
CA GLU A 122 -45.01 5.52 17.53
C GLU A 122 -45.46 4.76 18.77
N LYS A 123 -44.88 5.11 19.91
CA LYS A 123 -45.33 4.73 21.25
C LYS A 123 -45.21 5.95 22.15
N ASP A 124 -46.31 6.36 22.77
CA ASP A 124 -46.36 7.51 23.69
C ASP A 124 -45.79 8.82 23.12
N GLY A 125 -46.07 9.12 21.84
CA GLY A 125 -45.60 10.35 21.18
C GLY A 125 -44.14 10.32 20.70
N ARG A 126 -43.46 9.18 20.74
CA ARG A 126 -42.05 9.01 20.35
C ARG A 126 -41.81 7.67 19.65
N VAL A 127 -40.58 7.42 19.21
CA VAL A 127 -40.17 6.12 18.66
C VAL A 127 -40.43 4.98 19.66
N GLY A 128 -41.13 3.94 19.19
CA GLY A 128 -41.34 2.69 19.94
C GLY A 128 -40.77 1.43 19.26
N GLY A 129 -40.39 1.53 17.99
CA GLY A 129 -39.84 0.42 17.22
C GLY A 129 -39.79 0.72 15.72
N VAL A 130 -39.11 -0.12 14.95
CA VAL A 130 -39.06 -0.01 13.48
C VAL A 130 -39.48 -1.31 12.84
N GLU A 131 -40.40 -1.21 11.88
CA GLU A 131 -40.79 -2.28 10.96
C GLU A 131 -39.82 -2.36 9.78
N PHE A 132 -39.35 -3.57 9.51
CA PHE A 132 -38.46 -3.90 8.41
C PHE A 132 -39.09 -4.95 7.51
N GLN A 133 -38.90 -4.77 6.21
CA GLN A 133 -39.17 -5.77 5.18
C GLN A 133 -37.95 -6.69 5.05
N ARG A 134 -38.17 -8.02 5.12
CA ARG A 134 -37.12 -9.00 4.82
C ARG A 134 -36.72 -8.92 3.35
N MET A 135 -35.42 -9.03 3.12
CA MET A 135 -34.81 -8.97 1.78
C MET A 135 -34.12 -10.29 1.43
N ALA A 136 -33.96 -10.56 0.14
CA ALA A 136 -33.09 -11.59 -0.41
C ALA A 136 -32.10 -10.94 -1.39
N LEU A 137 -30.98 -11.60 -1.66
CA LEU A 137 -30.04 -11.12 -2.68
C LEU A 137 -30.52 -11.55 -4.07
N GLY A 138 -30.68 -10.58 -4.97
CA GLY A 138 -30.87 -10.80 -6.40
C GLY A 138 -29.55 -10.71 -7.18
N GLU A 139 -29.67 -10.33 -8.44
CA GLU A 139 -28.52 -10.11 -9.33
C GLU A 139 -27.63 -8.93 -8.92
N PRO A 140 -26.32 -8.95 -9.27
CA PRO A 140 -25.43 -7.81 -9.12
C PRO A 140 -25.96 -6.52 -9.76
N ASP A 141 -25.79 -5.40 -9.08
CA ASP A 141 -26.03 -4.05 -9.59
C ASP A 141 -24.80 -3.52 -10.38
N ALA A 142 -24.89 -2.30 -10.90
CA ALA A 142 -23.79 -1.67 -11.66
C ALA A 142 -22.50 -1.45 -10.85
N SER A 143 -22.56 -1.53 -9.51
CA SER A 143 -21.37 -1.53 -8.65
C SER A 143 -20.79 -2.93 -8.39
N GLY A 144 -21.35 -3.96 -9.03
CA GLY A 144 -20.99 -5.37 -8.83
C GLY A 144 -21.59 -6.01 -7.58
N ARG A 145 -22.35 -5.26 -6.77
CA ARG A 145 -22.93 -5.76 -5.51
C ARG A 145 -24.33 -6.32 -5.75
N ARG A 146 -24.67 -7.46 -5.14
CA ARG A 146 -26.00 -8.07 -5.28
C ARG A 146 -27.09 -7.13 -4.76
N ARG A 147 -28.12 -6.91 -5.59
CA ARG A 147 -29.26 -6.03 -5.24
C ARG A 147 -30.16 -6.69 -4.20
N PRO A 148 -30.68 -5.94 -3.23
CA PRO A 148 -31.67 -6.46 -2.30
C PRO A 148 -33.05 -6.51 -2.97
N VAL A 149 -33.74 -7.64 -2.88
CA VAL A 149 -35.09 -7.87 -3.41
C VAL A 149 -36.03 -8.20 -2.25
N PRO A 150 -37.20 -7.56 -2.12
CA PRO A 150 -38.10 -7.81 -1.01
C PRO A 150 -38.69 -9.22 -1.05
N ILE A 151 -38.86 -9.84 0.11
CA ILE A 151 -39.57 -11.12 0.29
C ILE A 151 -41.01 -10.79 0.70
N GLU A 152 -41.96 -10.95 -0.21
CA GLU A 152 -43.37 -10.58 0.04
C GLU A 152 -43.94 -11.21 1.32
N GLY A 153 -44.65 -10.41 2.12
CA GLY A 153 -45.32 -10.86 3.35
C GLY A 153 -44.38 -11.13 4.54
N ALA A 154 -43.07 -10.94 4.40
CA ALA A 154 -42.10 -11.21 5.45
C ALA A 154 -41.60 -9.91 6.12
N ASN A 155 -42.45 -9.29 6.94
CA ASN A 155 -42.06 -8.13 7.76
C ASN A 155 -41.73 -8.57 9.20
N PHE A 156 -40.87 -7.80 9.85
CA PHE A 156 -40.52 -7.98 11.26
C PHE A 156 -40.28 -6.62 11.92
N THR A 157 -40.47 -6.55 13.24
CA THR A 157 -40.32 -5.31 14.00
C THR A 157 -39.21 -5.47 15.03
N ILE A 158 -38.39 -4.43 15.18
CA ILE A 158 -37.40 -4.32 16.25
C ILE A 158 -37.83 -3.17 17.17
N ASP A 159 -38.15 -3.50 18.43
CA ASP A 159 -38.47 -2.50 19.44
C ASP A 159 -37.23 -1.69 19.80
N CYS A 160 -37.36 -0.37 19.77
CA CYS A 160 -36.28 0.56 20.09
C CYS A 160 -36.83 1.90 20.55
N ASP A 161 -35.97 2.68 21.20
CA ASP A 161 -36.30 4.01 21.74
C ASP A 161 -35.66 5.12 20.90
N VAL A 162 -34.64 4.76 20.12
CA VAL A 162 -33.84 5.64 19.27
C VAL A 162 -33.55 4.98 17.92
N VAL A 163 -33.67 5.75 16.84
CA VAL A 163 -33.37 5.33 15.48
C VAL A 163 -32.36 6.29 14.85
N ILE A 164 -31.31 5.75 14.23
CA ILE A 164 -30.27 6.53 13.56
C ILE A 164 -30.16 6.05 12.10
N PRO A 165 -30.76 6.77 11.13
CA PRO A 165 -30.58 6.50 9.71
C PRO A 165 -29.19 6.92 9.24
N ALA A 166 -28.33 5.97 8.88
CA ALA A 166 -26.97 6.17 8.38
C ALA A 166 -26.86 5.63 6.94
N ILE A 167 -27.70 6.16 6.04
CA ILE A 167 -27.91 5.65 4.68
C ILE A 167 -27.18 6.46 3.58
N GLY A 168 -26.12 7.16 3.97
CA GLY A 168 -25.28 7.99 3.09
C GLY A 168 -25.53 9.49 3.27
N GLN A 169 -24.65 10.29 2.67
CA GLN A 169 -24.61 11.74 2.83
C GLN A 169 -24.62 12.47 1.48
N LEU A 170 -25.02 13.73 1.53
CA LEU A 170 -25.10 14.65 0.41
C LEU A 170 -24.44 16.00 0.76
N PRO A 171 -23.89 16.70 -0.24
CA PRO A 171 -23.39 18.06 -0.07
C PRO A 171 -24.53 19.05 0.19
N VAL A 172 -24.26 20.06 1.02
CA VAL A 172 -25.20 21.17 1.24
C VAL A 172 -24.95 22.22 0.15
N LEU A 173 -25.91 22.35 -0.78
CA LEU A 173 -25.79 23.16 -2.00
C LEU A 173 -26.86 24.26 -2.11
N ASP A 174 -27.29 24.83 -1.00
CA ASP A 174 -28.26 25.95 -0.92
C ASP A 174 -27.74 27.27 -1.56
N TRP A 175 -26.43 27.36 -1.80
CA TRP A 175 -25.77 28.46 -2.50
C TRP A 175 -25.67 28.27 -4.02
N PHE A 176 -26.01 27.08 -4.53
CA PHE A 176 -25.82 26.70 -5.93
C PHE A 176 -26.57 27.60 -6.91
N GLU A 177 -27.83 27.95 -6.62
CA GLU A 177 -28.65 28.82 -7.51
C GLU A 177 -28.05 30.22 -7.68
N ARG A 178 -27.20 30.64 -6.75
CA ARG A 178 -26.49 31.93 -6.77
C ARG A 178 -25.09 31.83 -7.39
N SER A 179 -24.74 30.70 -8.01
CA SER A 179 -23.42 30.44 -8.58
C SER A 179 -23.56 29.86 -9.99
N PRO A 180 -23.89 30.69 -11.00
CA PRO A 180 -24.08 30.22 -12.37
C PRO A 180 -22.79 29.59 -12.92
N GLY A 181 -22.94 28.64 -13.85
CA GLY A 181 -21.82 27.93 -14.46
C GLY A 181 -21.35 26.70 -13.68
N ILE A 182 -22.02 26.31 -12.60
CA ILE A 182 -21.76 25.04 -11.90
C ILE A 182 -22.94 24.11 -12.17
N ARG A 183 -22.69 22.82 -12.41
CA ARG A 183 -23.73 21.80 -12.59
C ARG A 183 -23.69 20.76 -11.47
N LYS A 184 -24.85 20.12 -11.26
CA LYS A 184 -24.97 18.96 -10.38
C LYS A 184 -25.13 17.66 -11.19
N THR A 185 -24.63 16.58 -10.62
CA THR A 185 -24.94 15.23 -11.08
C THR A 185 -26.36 14.83 -10.62
N ARG A 186 -26.87 13.69 -11.12
CA ARG A 186 -28.12 13.10 -10.61
C ARG A 186 -28.07 12.68 -9.13
N ARG A 187 -26.87 12.66 -8.53
CA ARG A 187 -26.64 12.33 -7.11
C ARG A 187 -26.47 13.57 -6.24
N GLU A 188 -26.83 14.75 -6.74
CA GLU A 188 -26.66 16.04 -6.05
C GLU A 188 -25.19 16.35 -5.67
N THR A 189 -24.21 15.80 -6.39
CA THR A 189 -22.79 16.18 -6.29
C THR A 189 -22.38 17.15 -7.40
N ILE A 190 -21.27 17.86 -7.23
CA ILE A 190 -20.78 18.85 -8.20
C ILE A 190 -20.13 18.15 -9.40
N VAL A 191 -20.43 18.62 -10.61
CA VAL A 191 -19.80 18.14 -11.85
C VAL A 191 -18.44 18.83 -12.02
N ALA A 192 -17.40 18.03 -12.24
CA ALA A 192 -16.06 18.50 -12.56
C ALA A 192 -15.42 17.58 -13.62
N ASN A 193 -14.53 18.11 -14.45
CA ASN A 193 -13.75 17.35 -15.43
C ASN A 193 -12.55 16.65 -14.77
N ALA A 194 -11.68 16.02 -15.58
CA ALA A 194 -10.48 15.32 -15.05
C ALA A 194 -9.46 16.26 -14.38
N ALA A 195 -9.39 17.54 -14.80
CA ALA A 195 -8.63 18.58 -14.11
C ALA A 195 -9.35 19.13 -12.86
N LEU A 196 -10.45 18.50 -12.43
CA LEU A 196 -11.29 18.92 -11.32
C LEU A 196 -11.94 20.30 -11.50
N MET A 197 -11.95 20.86 -12.71
CA MET A 197 -12.58 22.13 -13.04
C MET A 197 -14.07 21.91 -13.34
N THR A 198 -14.92 22.76 -12.78
CA THR A 198 -16.37 22.82 -13.07
C THR A 198 -16.61 23.44 -14.45
N ASP A 199 -17.87 23.56 -14.88
CA ASP A 199 -18.19 24.28 -16.13
C ASP A 199 -17.96 25.80 -16.05
N ARG A 200 -17.65 26.31 -14.85
CA ARG A 200 -17.24 27.69 -14.62
C ARG A 200 -15.72 27.75 -14.60
N PRO A 201 -15.08 28.46 -15.56
CA PRO A 201 -13.64 28.63 -15.57
C PRO A 201 -13.13 29.23 -14.25
N GLY A 202 -12.01 28.70 -13.75
CA GLY A 202 -11.42 29.13 -12.48
C GLY A 202 -12.13 28.61 -11.23
N VAL A 203 -13.13 27.75 -11.38
CA VAL A 203 -13.82 27.12 -10.24
C VAL A 203 -13.65 25.62 -10.31
N PHE A 204 -13.10 25.04 -9.25
CA PHE A 204 -12.71 23.65 -9.13
C PHE A 204 -13.51 22.96 -8.01
N SER A 205 -13.65 21.64 -8.06
CA SER A 205 -14.32 20.88 -7.00
C SER A 205 -13.71 19.49 -6.81
N GLY A 206 -13.61 19.07 -5.54
CA GLY A 206 -13.04 17.78 -5.16
C GLY A 206 -13.52 17.32 -3.77
N GLY A 207 -13.10 16.14 -3.36
CA GLY A 207 -13.57 15.44 -2.17
C GLY A 207 -15.01 14.97 -2.30
N ASP A 208 -15.67 14.80 -1.15
CA ASP A 208 -17.01 14.20 -1.10
C ASP A 208 -18.06 15.01 -1.85
N CYS A 209 -17.89 16.33 -1.96
CA CYS A 209 -18.83 17.17 -2.68
C CYS A 209 -18.84 16.95 -4.20
N GLN A 210 -17.81 16.29 -4.73
CA GLN A 210 -17.66 15.97 -6.15
C GLN A 210 -17.83 14.45 -6.40
N MET A 211 -17.12 13.59 -5.65
CA MET A 211 -17.16 12.13 -5.82
C MET A 211 -18.34 11.43 -5.12
N GLY A 212 -19.01 12.13 -4.19
CA GLY A 212 -19.79 11.48 -3.14
C GLY A 212 -18.87 10.98 -2.03
N THR A 213 -19.44 10.42 -0.96
CA THR A 213 -18.69 9.99 0.23
C THR A 213 -17.58 9.00 -0.12
N VAL A 214 -16.32 9.44 0.00
CA VAL A 214 -15.11 8.67 -0.28
C VAL A 214 -14.20 8.63 0.94
N THR A 215 -13.06 7.95 0.83
CA THR A 215 -12.07 7.90 1.91
C THR A 215 -11.29 9.22 2.00
N VAL A 216 -10.76 9.51 3.19
CA VAL A 216 -9.92 10.70 3.43
C VAL A 216 -8.74 10.76 2.45
N ILE A 217 -8.09 9.62 2.17
CA ILE A 217 -6.93 9.60 1.27
C ILE A 217 -7.31 9.96 -0.18
N GLN A 218 -8.51 9.60 -0.63
CA GLN A 218 -9.01 9.99 -1.94
C GLN A 218 -9.31 11.49 -2.01
N ALA A 219 -9.88 12.07 -0.95
CA ALA A 219 -10.09 13.51 -0.86
C ALA A 219 -8.76 14.29 -0.85
N VAL A 220 -7.75 13.80 -0.12
CA VAL A 220 -6.40 14.38 -0.11
C VAL A 220 -5.75 14.29 -1.49
N ALA A 221 -5.90 13.16 -2.20
CA ALA A 221 -5.39 13.01 -3.55
C ALA A 221 -6.03 14.04 -4.51
N GLN A 222 -7.35 14.21 -4.46
CA GLN A 222 -8.03 15.24 -5.26
C GLN A 222 -7.61 16.66 -4.89
N GLY A 223 -7.34 16.94 -3.61
CA GLY A 223 -6.79 18.23 -3.20
C GLY A 223 -5.43 18.53 -3.86
N LYS A 224 -4.54 17.53 -3.94
CA LYS A 224 -3.25 17.67 -4.65
C LYS A 224 -3.42 17.88 -6.15
N LEU A 225 -4.30 17.10 -6.78
CA LEU A 225 -4.60 17.24 -8.22
C LEU A 225 -5.23 18.60 -8.53
N ALA A 226 -6.14 19.08 -7.68
CA ALA A 226 -6.77 20.38 -7.83
C ALA A 226 -5.76 21.51 -7.68
N ALA A 227 -4.83 21.42 -6.72
CA ALA A 227 -3.76 22.40 -6.57
C ALA A 227 -2.89 22.50 -7.84
N LYS A 228 -2.49 21.36 -8.42
CA LYS A 228 -1.78 21.29 -9.71
C LYS A 228 -2.61 21.94 -10.83
N ALA A 229 -3.89 21.60 -10.94
CA ALA A 229 -4.76 22.15 -11.98
C ALA A 229 -5.02 23.66 -11.83
N ILE A 230 -5.16 24.15 -10.60
CA ILE A 230 -5.33 25.59 -10.30
C ILE A 230 -4.07 26.36 -10.66
N ASP A 231 -2.89 25.85 -10.33
CA ASP A 231 -1.60 26.47 -10.70
C ASP A 231 -1.48 26.63 -12.22
N ARG A 232 -1.75 25.55 -12.98
CA ARG A 232 -1.77 25.57 -14.45
C ARG A 232 -2.81 26.54 -15.02
N TYR A 233 -4.00 26.59 -14.41
CA TYR A 233 -5.04 27.55 -14.80
C TYR A 233 -4.58 29.00 -14.63
N LEU A 234 -3.98 29.33 -13.50
CA LEU A 234 -3.47 30.68 -13.20
C LEU A 234 -2.27 31.06 -14.08
N ALA A 235 -1.48 30.07 -14.53
CA ALA A 235 -0.42 30.26 -15.52
C ALA A 235 -0.95 30.48 -16.95
N GLY A 236 -2.26 30.33 -17.18
CA GLY A 236 -2.90 30.54 -18.48
C GLY A 236 -2.81 29.34 -19.42
N ASP A 237 -2.61 28.14 -18.88
CA ASP A 237 -2.49 26.92 -19.67
C ASP A 237 -3.84 26.43 -20.23
N ASP A 238 -3.77 25.58 -21.27
CA ASP A 238 -4.95 24.92 -21.82
C ASP A 238 -5.44 23.81 -20.89
N MET A 239 -6.54 24.08 -20.19
CA MET A 239 -7.13 23.15 -19.23
C MET A 239 -7.66 21.85 -19.84
N SER A 240 -7.86 21.78 -21.16
CA SER A 240 -8.20 20.53 -21.82
C SER A 240 -7.01 19.57 -21.86
N LEU A 241 -5.80 20.10 -22.08
CA LEU A 241 -4.55 19.33 -22.03
C LEU A 241 -4.21 18.91 -20.61
N VAL A 242 -4.36 19.83 -19.64
CA VAL A 242 -4.15 19.51 -18.21
C VAL A 242 -5.09 18.39 -17.74
N ALA A 243 -6.34 18.39 -18.22
CA ALA A 243 -7.29 17.33 -17.92
C ALA A 243 -6.86 15.97 -18.49
N SER A 244 -6.35 15.92 -19.73
CA SER A 244 -5.79 14.68 -20.28
C SER A 244 -4.55 14.20 -19.53
N GLU A 245 -3.64 15.12 -19.18
CA GLU A 245 -2.42 14.78 -18.44
C GLU A 245 -2.74 14.17 -17.09
N ILE A 246 -3.61 14.80 -16.29
CA ILE A 246 -4.03 14.29 -14.98
C ILE A 246 -4.74 12.93 -15.12
N GLN A 247 -5.53 12.75 -16.17
CA GLN A 247 -6.21 11.47 -16.41
C GLN A 247 -5.23 10.35 -16.80
N GLU A 248 -4.14 10.69 -17.49
CA GLU A 248 -3.08 9.76 -17.90
C GLU A 248 -2.04 9.50 -16.80
N GLU A 249 -1.97 10.38 -15.79
CA GLU A 249 -0.98 10.34 -14.70
C GLU A 249 -1.18 9.14 -13.73
N GLU A 250 -2.28 8.37 -13.83
CA GLU A 250 -2.53 7.26 -12.92
C GLU A 250 -1.87 5.91 -13.29
N ARG A 251 -1.03 5.45 -12.35
CA ARG A 251 -0.39 4.13 -12.14
C ARG A 251 1.03 3.94 -12.67
N VAL A 252 1.95 4.77 -12.21
CA VAL A 252 3.29 4.27 -11.89
C VAL A 252 3.51 4.43 -10.39
N PRO A 253 3.49 3.34 -9.60
CA PRO A 253 4.10 3.39 -8.29
C PRO A 253 5.59 3.61 -8.51
N GLU A 254 6.07 4.86 -8.40
CA GLU A 254 7.51 5.16 -8.38
C GLU A 254 8.19 4.56 -7.13
N LEU A 255 7.41 4.03 -6.19
CA LEU A 255 7.88 3.55 -4.88
C LEU A 255 8.14 2.03 -4.81
N ILE A 256 8.44 1.35 -5.92
CA ILE A 256 8.84 -0.06 -5.90
C ILE A 256 10.04 -0.29 -6.82
N ASP A 257 11.04 0.59 -6.73
CA ASP A 257 12.38 0.25 -7.21
C ASP A 257 12.98 -0.81 -6.28
N ILE A 258 13.17 -2.01 -6.84
CA ILE A 258 14.07 -3.08 -6.41
C ILE A 258 14.32 -3.10 -4.88
N VAL A 259 13.28 -3.44 -4.11
CA VAL A 259 13.50 -3.87 -2.72
C VAL A 259 14.00 -5.32 -2.77
N PRO A 260 15.17 -5.63 -2.21
CA PRO A 260 15.63 -7.01 -2.11
C PRO A 260 14.58 -7.88 -1.43
N TYR A 261 14.47 -9.14 -1.85
CA TYR A 261 13.56 -10.11 -1.23
C TYR A 261 13.83 -10.18 0.27
N LYS A 262 12.81 -9.86 1.07
CA LYS A 262 12.82 -10.04 2.52
C LYS A 262 11.97 -11.24 2.89
N PRO A 263 12.38 -12.07 3.88
CA PRO A 263 11.54 -13.13 4.42
C PRO A 263 10.16 -12.59 4.82
N GLU A 264 9.12 -13.37 4.55
CA GLU A 264 7.77 -13.04 5.01
C GLU A 264 7.73 -13.11 6.54
N GLU A 265 7.60 -11.96 7.19
CA GLU A 265 7.36 -11.87 8.62
C GLU A 265 5.89 -11.50 8.89
N PRO A 266 5.27 -12.03 9.96
CA PRO A 266 3.92 -11.65 10.34
C PRO A 266 3.86 -10.17 10.69
N GLN A 267 2.76 -9.51 10.31
CA GLN A 267 2.49 -8.12 10.68
C GLN A 267 2.62 -7.93 12.20
N VAL A 268 3.31 -6.86 12.61
CA VAL A 268 3.36 -6.48 14.01
C VAL A 268 1.95 -6.07 14.43
N ARG A 269 1.35 -6.77 15.39
CA ARG A 269 0.01 -6.41 15.88
C ARG A 269 0.07 -5.05 16.56
N MET A 270 -0.75 -4.11 16.08
CA MET A 270 -0.94 -2.82 16.73
C MET A 270 -1.36 -3.05 18.20
N PRO A 271 -0.70 -2.43 19.19
CA PRO A 271 -1.17 -2.45 20.56
C PRO A 271 -2.56 -1.80 20.65
N PHE A 272 -3.51 -2.52 21.22
CA PHE A 272 -4.87 -2.04 21.44
C PHE A 272 -5.18 -1.94 22.94
N LEU A 273 -6.04 -0.98 23.31
CA LEU A 273 -6.62 -0.97 24.64
C LEU A 273 -7.35 -2.29 24.94
N PRO A 274 -7.33 -2.77 26.20
CA PRO A 274 -8.08 -3.96 26.60
C PRO A 274 -9.56 -3.82 26.26
N PHE A 275 -10.17 -4.91 25.81
CA PHE A 275 -11.57 -4.93 25.35
C PHE A 275 -12.54 -4.27 26.34
N GLU A 276 -12.45 -4.58 27.63
CA GLU A 276 -13.33 -4.04 28.67
C GLU A 276 -13.27 -2.51 28.81
N GLN A 277 -12.13 -1.92 28.43
CA GLN A 277 -11.95 -0.46 28.40
C GLN A 277 -12.47 0.11 27.08
N ARG A 278 -12.18 -0.53 25.94
CA ARG A 278 -12.62 -0.11 24.59
C ARG A 278 -14.14 0.08 24.49
N VAL A 279 -14.92 -0.77 25.16
CA VAL A 279 -16.40 -0.71 25.14
C VAL A 279 -17.01 0.37 26.04
N ARG A 280 -16.21 1.02 26.89
CA ARG A 280 -16.69 1.96 27.93
C ARG A 280 -15.99 3.31 27.92
N SER A 281 -14.99 3.50 27.05
CA SER A 281 -14.25 4.75 26.95
C SER A 281 -14.19 5.27 25.52
N PHE A 282 -13.94 6.57 25.41
CA PHE A 282 -13.59 7.27 24.18
C PHE A 282 -12.07 7.53 24.12
N GLU A 283 -11.28 6.78 24.89
CA GLU A 283 -9.83 6.86 24.84
C GLU A 283 -9.32 6.31 23.51
N LEU A 284 -8.12 6.74 23.13
CA LEU A 284 -7.47 6.27 21.91
C LEU A 284 -7.25 4.75 21.98
N ILE A 285 -7.93 4.02 21.10
CA ILE A 285 -7.97 2.55 21.10
C ILE A 285 -6.65 1.97 20.58
N GLU A 286 -6.09 2.58 19.53
CA GLU A 286 -4.82 2.19 18.92
C GLU A 286 -3.68 2.94 19.59
N GLY A 287 -2.85 2.23 20.34
CA GLY A 287 -1.75 2.84 21.11
C GLY A 287 -0.56 3.30 20.28
N GLY A 288 -0.55 2.99 18.98
CA GLY A 288 0.63 3.13 18.12
C GLY A 288 1.68 2.06 18.42
N TYR A 289 2.66 1.94 17.54
CA TYR A 289 3.81 1.08 17.79
C TYR A 289 4.82 1.79 18.71
N ASP A 290 5.48 1.01 19.56
CA ASP A 290 6.74 1.46 20.15
C ASP A 290 7.83 1.50 19.06
N LYS A 291 9.00 2.07 19.39
CA LYS A 291 10.09 2.21 18.43
C LYS A 291 10.46 0.87 17.77
N ALA A 292 10.56 -0.20 18.56
CA ALA A 292 10.94 -1.52 18.07
C ALA A 292 9.88 -2.12 17.14
N GLY A 293 8.60 -2.00 17.49
CA GLY A 293 7.49 -2.44 16.64
C GLY A 293 7.39 -1.64 15.35
N ALA A 294 7.63 -0.32 15.42
CA ALA A 294 7.61 0.56 14.26
C ALA A 294 8.77 0.23 13.29
N GLU A 295 10.00 0.06 13.82
CA GLU A 295 11.16 -0.34 13.03
C GLU A 295 10.95 -1.72 12.39
N LYS A 296 10.37 -2.67 13.13
CA LYS A 296 10.05 -4.00 12.61
C LYS A 296 8.98 -3.98 11.52
N GLU A 297 7.87 -3.26 11.74
CA GLU A 297 6.80 -3.15 10.73
C GLU A 297 7.26 -2.39 9.48
N ALA A 298 8.07 -1.33 9.64
CA ALA A 298 8.66 -0.59 8.52
C ALA A 298 9.71 -1.41 7.75
N ALA A 299 10.44 -2.29 8.45
CA ALA A 299 11.38 -3.21 7.83
C ALA A 299 10.70 -4.39 7.12
N ARG A 300 9.41 -4.66 7.40
CA ARG A 300 8.66 -5.78 6.82
C ARG A 300 8.49 -5.61 5.31
N CYS A 301 8.52 -6.72 4.60
CA CYS A 301 8.23 -6.75 3.18
C CYS A 301 6.78 -6.29 2.91
N LEU A 302 6.59 -5.25 2.09
CA LEU A 302 5.28 -4.91 1.53
C LEU A 302 4.95 -5.76 0.28
N GLN A 303 5.89 -6.59 -0.19
CA GLN A 303 5.70 -7.44 -1.37
C GLN A 303 5.14 -8.81 -0.97
N CYS A 304 3.81 -8.90 -0.83
CA CYS A 304 3.08 -10.18 -0.90
C CYS A 304 2.79 -10.60 -2.36
N VAL A 305 3.51 -10.02 -3.34
CA VAL A 305 3.28 -10.18 -4.78
C VAL A 305 4.59 -10.56 -5.46
N CYS A 306 4.49 -11.31 -6.56
CA CYS A 306 5.60 -11.61 -7.48
C CYS A 306 6.58 -10.42 -7.59
N PRO A 307 7.90 -10.62 -7.41
CA PRO A 307 8.90 -9.55 -7.44
C PRO A 307 8.88 -8.73 -8.74
N ASP A 308 8.37 -9.31 -9.83
CA ASP A 308 8.18 -8.65 -11.11
C ASP A 308 6.86 -7.86 -11.17
N VAL A 309 6.49 -7.20 -10.05
CA VAL A 309 5.22 -6.50 -9.77
C VAL A 309 4.68 -5.75 -11.01
N GLY A 310 3.69 -6.34 -11.69
CA GLY A 310 3.04 -5.73 -12.88
C GLY A 310 3.83 -5.84 -14.20
N ARG A 311 5.06 -6.35 -14.17
CA ARG A 311 5.93 -6.62 -15.32
C ARG A 311 6.01 -8.11 -15.68
N CYS A 312 5.51 -8.99 -14.81
CA CYS A 312 5.46 -10.44 -15.03
C CYS A 312 4.87 -10.77 -16.40
N HIS A 313 5.74 -11.22 -17.30
CA HIS A 313 5.35 -11.50 -18.68
C HIS A 313 4.29 -12.61 -18.73
N LEU A 314 4.39 -13.61 -17.86
CA LEU A 314 3.39 -14.67 -17.74
C LEU A 314 2.05 -14.16 -17.22
N GLN A 315 2.05 -13.27 -16.22
CA GLN A 315 0.84 -12.65 -15.69
C GLN A 315 0.17 -11.76 -16.75
N ARG A 316 0.95 -10.95 -17.47
CA ARG A 316 0.49 -10.13 -18.59
C ARG A 316 -0.17 -11.00 -19.67
N LEU A 317 0.53 -12.05 -20.11
CA LEU A 317 0.01 -12.97 -21.12
C LEU A 317 -1.22 -13.73 -20.62
N SER A 318 -1.27 -14.13 -19.34
CA SER A 318 -2.43 -14.77 -18.73
C SER A 318 -3.65 -13.85 -18.75
N LEU A 319 -3.49 -12.57 -18.42
CA LEU A 319 -4.56 -11.57 -18.48
C LEU A 319 -4.99 -11.28 -19.93
N GLU A 320 -4.04 -11.06 -20.84
CA GLU A 320 -4.29 -10.81 -22.28
C GLU A 320 -5.04 -11.96 -22.95
N HIS A 321 -4.73 -13.21 -22.56
CA HIS A 321 -5.34 -14.40 -23.13
C HIS A 321 -6.48 -14.99 -22.28
N GLY A 322 -6.90 -14.31 -21.20
CA GLY A 322 -8.02 -14.74 -20.35
C GLY A 322 -7.78 -16.08 -19.61
N LEU A 323 -6.52 -16.41 -19.33
CA LEU A 323 -6.09 -17.63 -18.63
C LEU A 323 -6.09 -17.44 -17.11
N THR A 324 -7.18 -16.88 -16.57
CA THR A 324 -7.34 -16.61 -15.13
C THR A 324 -7.71 -17.84 -14.31
N ASP A 325 -8.06 -18.95 -14.98
CA ASP A 325 -8.44 -20.21 -14.36
C ASP A 325 -7.56 -21.34 -14.91
N ASN A 326 -6.88 -22.06 -14.00
CA ASN A 326 -6.04 -23.18 -14.38
C ASN A 326 -6.86 -24.47 -14.37
N ARG A 327 -7.35 -24.86 -15.55
CA ARG A 327 -8.15 -26.09 -15.74
C ARG A 327 -7.48 -27.39 -15.26
N PHE A 328 -6.18 -27.37 -14.95
CA PHE A 328 -5.41 -28.53 -14.52
C PHE A 328 -5.20 -28.62 -13.00
N HIS A 329 -5.50 -27.56 -12.22
CA HIS A 329 -5.18 -27.53 -10.79
C HIS A 329 -6.43 -27.18 -9.97
N ARG A 330 -6.85 -28.09 -9.08
CA ARG A 330 -7.98 -27.88 -8.15
C ARG A 330 -7.51 -27.57 -6.73
N ALA A 331 -6.37 -26.89 -6.61
CA ALA A 331 -5.84 -26.37 -5.35
C ALA A 331 -5.74 -27.40 -4.21
N GLU A 332 -5.45 -28.67 -4.50
CA GLU A 332 -5.03 -29.60 -3.45
C GLU A 332 -3.51 -29.46 -3.19
N PRO A 333 -3.03 -29.61 -1.94
CA PRO A 333 -1.62 -29.45 -1.58
C PRO A 333 -0.61 -30.35 -2.31
N VAL A 334 -1.10 -31.34 -3.06
CA VAL A 334 -0.30 -32.26 -3.88
C VAL A 334 -0.07 -31.74 -5.31
N ASP A 335 -0.69 -30.64 -5.70
CA ASP A 335 -0.72 -30.12 -7.07
C ASP A 335 0.34 -29.04 -7.36
N TYR A 336 1.18 -28.68 -6.39
CA TYR A 336 2.29 -27.74 -6.56
C TYR A 336 3.58 -28.33 -5.99
N HIS A 337 4.72 -28.01 -6.61
CA HIS A 337 6.01 -28.28 -5.97
C HIS A 337 6.23 -27.30 -4.84
N ASP A 338 6.74 -27.81 -3.72
CA ASP A 338 7.18 -27.03 -2.57
C ASP A 338 8.68 -27.24 -2.38
N TYR A 339 9.45 -26.60 -3.27
CA TYR A 339 10.89 -26.59 -3.21
C TYR A 339 11.36 -25.59 -2.15
N GLU A 340 12.39 -25.98 -1.39
CA GLU A 340 13.09 -25.03 -0.55
C GLU A 340 13.80 -23.98 -1.43
N TYR A 341 13.82 -22.74 -0.92
CA TYR A 341 14.61 -21.67 -1.52
C TYR A 341 16.10 -22.02 -1.42
N ASP A 342 16.79 -21.99 -2.55
CA ASP A 342 18.24 -22.25 -2.61
C ASP A 342 19.00 -20.92 -2.48
N PHE A 343 19.55 -20.72 -1.28
CA PHE A 343 20.42 -19.60 -0.89
C PHE A 343 21.91 -19.96 -0.90
N SER A 344 22.28 -21.12 -1.46
CA SER A 344 23.65 -21.64 -1.35
C SER A 344 24.69 -20.85 -2.15
N HIS A 345 24.24 -19.98 -3.08
CA HIS A 345 25.09 -19.10 -3.85
C HIS A 345 25.05 -17.66 -3.30
N ASP A 346 26.21 -17.03 -3.21
CA ASP A 346 26.37 -15.73 -2.55
C ASP A 346 25.62 -14.59 -3.25
N PHE A 347 25.45 -14.69 -4.58
CA PHE A 347 24.88 -13.62 -5.40
C PHE A 347 23.54 -13.96 -6.06
N ILE A 348 23.16 -15.24 -6.11
CA ILE A 348 22.00 -15.71 -6.87
C ILE A 348 21.09 -16.49 -5.94
N LEU A 349 19.89 -15.97 -5.74
CA LEU A 349 18.79 -16.67 -5.09
C LEU A 349 18.04 -17.51 -6.13
N ARG A 350 17.79 -18.78 -5.82
CA ARG A 350 16.99 -19.67 -6.66
C ARG A 350 15.71 -20.09 -5.94
N ASP A 351 14.59 -19.82 -6.59
CA ASP A 351 13.25 -20.23 -6.16
C ASP A 351 12.61 -21.05 -7.29
N LEU A 352 12.73 -22.37 -7.19
CA LEU A 352 12.23 -23.27 -8.22
C LEU A 352 10.70 -23.34 -8.26
N ASN A 353 10.00 -22.90 -7.21
CA ASN A 353 8.53 -22.84 -7.21
C ASN A 353 8.00 -21.84 -8.24
N LYS A 354 8.82 -20.88 -8.65
CA LYS A 354 8.50 -19.90 -9.70
C LYS A 354 8.98 -20.33 -11.09
N CYS A 355 9.74 -21.44 -11.20
CA CYS A 355 10.35 -21.84 -12.46
C CYS A 355 9.33 -22.47 -13.41
N ILE A 356 9.16 -21.89 -14.60
CA ILE A 356 8.29 -22.44 -15.66
C ILE A 356 9.05 -23.29 -16.69
N ASN A 357 10.28 -23.68 -16.37
CA ASN A 357 11.14 -24.49 -17.24
C ASN A 357 11.34 -23.92 -18.67
N CYS A 358 11.32 -22.60 -18.83
CA CYS A 358 11.48 -21.94 -20.14
C CYS A 358 12.91 -22.05 -20.70
N THR A 359 13.90 -22.46 -19.89
CA THR A 359 15.31 -22.64 -20.25
C THR A 359 16.09 -21.39 -20.67
N GLN A 360 15.54 -20.19 -20.49
CA GLN A 360 16.24 -18.95 -20.86
C GLN A 360 17.56 -18.77 -20.09
N CYS A 361 17.56 -19.07 -18.79
CA CYS A 361 18.76 -19.05 -17.95
C CYS A 361 19.82 -20.09 -18.39
N VAL A 362 19.41 -21.25 -18.92
CA VAL A 362 20.31 -22.26 -19.49
C VAL A 362 20.97 -21.71 -20.76
N ARG A 363 20.17 -21.13 -21.67
CA ARG A 363 20.66 -20.59 -22.94
C ARG A 363 21.58 -19.39 -22.74
N ILE A 364 21.20 -18.42 -21.91
CA ILE A 364 22.05 -17.23 -21.68
C ILE A 364 23.38 -17.62 -21.04
N CYS A 365 23.37 -18.57 -20.08
CA CYS A 365 24.56 -19.01 -19.38
C CYS A 365 25.52 -19.78 -20.29
N ARG A 366 24.99 -20.60 -21.21
CA ARG A 366 25.80 -21.37 -22.16
C ARG A 366 26.23 -20.57 -23.38
N ASP A 367 25.27 -19.91 -24.05
CA ASP A 367 25.45 -19.39 -25.41
C ASP A 367 25.99 -17.95 -25.42
N VAL A 368 25.77 -17.18 -24.35
CA VAL A 368 26.21 -15.78 -24.25
C VAL A 368 27.35 -15.61 -23.25
N ILE A 369 27.17 -16.10 -22.03
CA ILE A 369 28.20 -15.97 -20.98
C ILE A 369 29.32 -17.01 -21.17
N GLY A 370 29.00 -18.19 -21.68
CA GLY A 370 29.96 -19.29 -21.89
C GLY A 370 30.29 -20.12 -20.64
N ALA A 371 29.69 -19.81 -19.49
CA ALA A 371 29.92 -20.51 -18.22
C ALA A 371 29.14 -21.84 -18.12
N ASN A 372 28.02 -21.98 -18.86
CA ASN A 372 27.24 -23.22 -19.00
C ASN A 372 26.91 -23.93 -17.66
N CYS A 373 26.56 -23.16 -16.63
CA CYS A 373 26.36 -23.67 -15.26
C CYS A 373 24.99 -24.33 -15.03
N TYR A 374 24.01 -24.10 -15.91
CA TYR A 374 22.65 -24.62 -15.76
C TYR A 374 22.32 -25.65 -16.85
N GLY A 375 21.45 -26.61 -16.49
CA GLY A 375 20.84 -27.59 -17.37
C GLY A 375 19.45 -27.97 -16.89
N LEU A 376 18.81 -28.89 -17.59
CA LEU A 376 17.55 -29.51 -17.17
C LEU A 376 17.84 -30.89 -16.59
N MET A 377 17.26 -31.18 -15.43
CA MET A 377 17.31 -32.50 -14.79
C MET A 377 15.88 -32.98 -14.52
N GLY A 378 15.65 -34.29 -14.62
CA GLY A 378 14.32 -34.88 -14.44
C GLY A 378 13.49 -34.92 -15.73
N GLY A 379 12.26 -35.40 -15.63
CA GLY A 379 11.36 -35.56 -16.77
C GLY A 379 9.90 -35.32 -16.42
N GLY A 380 9.14 -34.80 -17.38
CA GLY A 380 7.71 -34.52 -17.20
C GLY A 380 7.47 -33.36 -16.24
N TYR A 381 6.57 -33.56 -15.28
CA TYR A 381 6.25 -32.53 -14.27
C TYR A 381 7.45 -32.22 -13.39
N ASP A 382 8.26 -33.22 -13.02
CA ASP A 382 9.39 -33.07 -12.11
C ASP A 382 10.70 -32.60 -12.77
N SER A 383 10.60 -32.03 -13.97
CA SER A 383 11.74 -31.39 -14.62
C SER A 383 12.10 -30.11 -13.87
N ILE A 384 13.37 -29.96 -13.49
CA ILE A 384 13.90 -28.76 -12.83
C ILE A 384 15.07 -28.20 -13.61
N VAL A 385 15.17 -26.88 -13.67
CA VAL A 385 16.39 -26.20 -14.12
C VAL A 385 17.38 -26.17 -12.98
N THR A 386 18.51 -26.86 -13.13
CA THR A 386 19.53 -26.96 -12.09
C THR A 386 20.95 -27.12 -12.64
N THR A 387 21.94 -27.10 -11.76
CA THR A 387 23.36 -27.28 -12.09
C THR A 387 23.66 -28.76 -12.36
N PRO A 388 24.79 -29.08 -13.03
CA PRO A 388 25.26 -30.47 -13.09
C PRO A 388 25.35 -31.08 -11.69
N TRP A 389 24.76 -32.25 -11.50
CA TRP A 389 24.69 -32.95 -10.20
C TRP A 389 23.90 -32.24 -9.10
N ASN A 390 23.12 -31.20 -9.44
CA ASN A 390 22.26 -30.46 -8.51
C ASN A 390 23.02 -29.88 -7.30
N VAL A 391 24.25 -29.39 -7.55
CA VAL A 391 25.08 -28.73 -6.54
C VAL A 391 24.84 -27.22 -6.52
N SER A 392 25.28 -26.53 -5.46
CA SER A 392 25.30 -25.07 -5.44
C SER A 392 26.04 -24.51 -6.66
N LEU A 393 25.56 -23.39 -7.20
CA LEU A 393 26.28 -22.63 -8.23
C LEU A 393 27.70 -22.26 -7.79
N SER A 394 27.96 -22.15 -6.49
CA SER A 394 29.28 -21.82 -5.94
C SER A 394 30.31 -22.90 -6.23
N TYR A 395 29.87 -24.12 -6.53
CA TYR A 395 30.70 -25.25 -6.93
C TYR A 395 30.73 -25.48 -8.45
N THR A 396 30.25 -24.49 -9.24
CA THR A 396 30.26 -24.54 -10.70
C THR A 396 31.15 -23.41 -11.26
N ASP A 397 31.31 -23.35 -12.58
CA ASP A 397 32.04 -22.28 -13.28
C ASP A 397 31.28 -20.92 -13.28
N CYS A 398 30.34 -20.73 -12.35
CA CYS A 398 29.53 -19.52 -12.25
C CYS A 398 30.40 -18.30 -11.92
N VAL A 399 30.34 -17.28 -12.77
CA VAL A 399 31.07 -16.01 -12.58
C VAL A 399 30.21 -14.92 -11.92
N SER A 400 29.03 -15.27 -11.39
CA SER A 400 28.14 -14.35 -10.68
C SER A 400 27.71 -13.10 -11.49
N CYS A 401 27.64 -13.21 -12.82
CA CYS A 401 27.32 -12.09 -13.70
C CYS A 401 25.87 -11.58 -13.62
N GLY A 402 24.94 -12.34 -13.04
CA GLY A 402 23.54 -11.93 -12.90
C GLY A 402 22.66 -12.09 -14.15
N ALA A 403 23.22 -12.40 -15.33
CA ALA A 403 22.45 -12.55 -16.57
C ALA A 403 21.30 -13.57 -16.49
N CYS A 404 21.44 -14.61 -15.67
CA CYS A 404 20.38 -15.59 -15.44
C CYS A 404 19.19 -15.02 -14.65
N ALA A 405 19.44 -14.08 -13.73
CA ALA A 405 18.41 -13.38 -12.99
C ALA A 405 17.72 -12.33 -13.87
N GLU A 406 18.50 -11.58 -14.66
CA GLU A 406 17.95 -10.58 -15.59
C GLU A 406 17.03 -11.19 -16.67
N THR A 407 17.39 -12.35 -17.22
CA THR A 407 16.53 -13.02 -18.22
C THR A 407 15.36 -13.79 -17.61
N CYS A 408 15.28 -13.95 -16.29
CA CYS A 408 14.28 -14.83 -15.69
C CYS A 408 12.89 -14.18 -15.75
N PRO A 409 11.93 -14.73 -16.51
CA PRO A 409 10.65 -14.08 -16.75
C PRO A 409 9.65 -14.20 -15.59
N THR A 410 10.00 -14.99 -14.57
CA THR A 410 9.14 -15.29 -13.41
C THR A 410 9.80 -14.97 -12.08
N GLY A 411 11.05 -14.50 -12.07
CA GLY A 411 11.82 -14.28 -10.85
C GLY A 411 12.18 -15.58 -10.11
N ALA A 412 12.26 -16.72 -10.81
CA ALA A 412 12.79 -17.97 -10.25
C ALA A 412 14.29 -17.92 -9.97
N LEU A 413 15.02 -17.03 -10.67
CA LEU A 413 16.41 -16.68 -10.40
C LEU A 413 16.45 -15.18 -10.13
N MET A 414 17.02 -14.79 -9.00
CA MET A 414 17.06 -13.40 -8.56
C MET A 414 18.46 -13.04 -8.05
N MET A 415 18.80 -11.76 -8.12
CA MET A 415 19.93 -11.24 -7.38
C MET A 415 19.60 -11.29 -5.89
N ARG A 416 20.46 -11.92 -5.09
CA ARG A 416 20.35 -11.90 -3.64
C ARG A 416 20.77 -10.53 -3.12
N GLU A 417 20.20 -10.11 -2.00
CA GLU A 417 20.70 -8.95 -1.25
C GLU A 417 22.19 -9.17 -0.92
N ARG A 418 23.01 -8.21 -1.33
CA ARG A 418 24.46 -8.27 -1.15
C ARG A 418 24.79 -7.94 0.30
N ASP A 419 24.78 -8.94 1.16
CA ASP A 419 25.30 -8.79 2.52
C ASP A 419 26.82 -8.96 2.51
N LEU A 420 27.50 -7.99 1.90
CA LEU A 420 28.95 -7.97 1.75
C LEU A 420 29.59 -7.57 3.08
N GLU A 421 29.94 -8.57 3.91
CA GLU A 421 30.71 -8.37 5.13
C GLU A 421 32.21 -8.22 4.87
N THR A 422 32.72 -8.88 3.82
CA THR A 422 34.15 -8.85 3.44
C THR A 422 34.34 -8.78 1.93
N TYR A 423 35.42 -8.12 1.50
CA TYR A 423 35.83 -7.98 0.11
C TYR A 423 37.19 -8.64 -0.08
N GLU A 424 37.28 -9.62 -0.98
CA GLU A 424 38.55 -10.27 -1.32
C GLU A 424 39.02 -9.83 -2.70
N LEU A 425 40.18 -9.17 -2.74
CA LEU A 425 40.88 -8.86 -3.99
C LEU A 425 41.90 -9.95 -4.28
N ASP A 426 41.61 -10.80 -5.26
CA ASP A 426 42.58 -11.77 -5.79
C ASP A 426 43.53 -11.09 -6.77
N ILE A 427 44.62 -10.57 -6.20
CA ILE A 427 45.69 -9.90 -6.95
C ILE A 427 46.39 -10.83 -7.96
N VAL A 428 46.25 -12.15 -7.84
CA VAL A 428 46.85 -13.11 -8.79
C VAL A 428 46.07 -13.14 -10.10
N ARG A 429 44.78 -12.80 -10.07
CA ARG A 429 43.91 -12.71 -11.25
C ARG A 429 43.86 -11.31 -11.86
N CYS A 430 44.37 -10.30 -11.16
CA CYS A 430 44.43 -8.94 -11.66
C CYS A 430 45.42 -8.85 -12.84
N ILE A 431 44.92 -8.41 -14.00
CA ILE A 431 45.73 -8.18 -15.21
C ILE A 431 46.14 -6.71 -15.37
N TYR A 432 45.88 -5.87 -14.38
CA TYR A 432 46.16 -4.43 -14.40
C TYR A 432 45.41 -3.69 -15.55
N CYS A 433 44.17 -4.08 -15.86
CA CYS A 433 43.39 -3.42 -16.92
C CYS A 433 42.78 -2.07 -16.50
N GLY A 434 42.62 -1.80 -15.20
CA GLY A 434 42.05 -0.55 -14.70
C GLY A 434 40.51 -0.47 -14.71
N ASP A 435 39.81 -1.42 -15.35
CA ASP A 435 38.34 -1.38 -15.49
C ASP A 435 37.59 -1.25 -14.16
N CYS A 436 38.05 -1.93 -13.11
CA CYS A 436 37.43 -1.88 -11.80
C CYS A 436 37.54 -0.50 -11.12
N VAL A 437 38.57 0.29 -11.47
CA VAL A 437 38.73 1.68 -11.01
C VAL A 437 37.74 2.58 -11.75
N GLU A 438 37.62 2.42 -13.08
CA GLU A 438 36.71 3.25 -13.89
C GLU A 438 35.24 3.03 -13.55
N VAL A 439 34.83 1.78 -13.33
CA VAL A 439 33.42 1.47 -13.04
C VAL A 439 33.04 1.69 -11.58
N CYS A 440 33.99 2.05 -10.69
CA CYS A 440 33.70 2.23 -9.27
C CYS A 440 32.90 3.52 -9.04
N PRO A 441 31.61 3.46 -8.68
CA PRO A 441 30.77 4.65 -8.59
C PRO A 441 31.09 5.52 -7.37
N HIS A 442 31.88 5.00 -6.43
CA HIS A 442 32.23 5.67 -5.17
C HIS A 442 33.70 6.09 -5.11
N GLY A 443 34.51 5.79 -6.14
CA GLY A 443 35.96 6.08 -6.12
C GLY A 443 36.73 5.33 -5.02
N ALA A 444 36.20 4.19 -4.56
CA ALA A 444 36.85 3.36 -3.53
C ALA A 444 38.13 2.67 -4.04
N LEU A 445 38.30 2.58 -5.36
CA LEU A 445 39.49 2.09 -6.04
C LEU A 445 40.11 3.25 -6.81
N GLY A 446 41.45 3.36 -6.78
CA GLY A 446 42.18 4.40 -7.49
C GLY A 446 43.53 3.90 -7.98
N GLU A 447 43.94 4.36 -9.16
CA GLU A 447 45.29 4.11 -9.64
C GLU A 447 46.29 4.96 -8.84
N THR A 448 47.37 4.35 -8.37
CA THR A 448 48.46 5.08 -7.72
C THR A 448 49.69 5.07 -8.63
N PRO A 449 50.53 6.12 -8.62
CA PRO A 449 51.78 6.14 -9.38
C PRO A 449 52.80 5.09 -8.90
N ASN A 450 52.51 4.39 -7.81
CA ASN A 450 53.34 3.32 -7.26
C ASN A 450 52.89 1.96 -7.83
N PHE A 451 53.21 1.66 -9.09
CA PHE A 451 53.01 0.29 -9.61
C PHE A 451 53.84 -0.75 -8.82
N GLU A 452 54.89 -0.32 -8.11
CA GLU A 452 55.76 -1.15 -7.28
C GLU A 452 55.20 -1.46 -5.87
N LEU A 453 54.01 -0.96 -5.52
CA LEU A 453 53.31 -1.35 -4.28
C LEU A 453 52.35 -2.54 -4.48
N SER A 454 52.49 -3.28 -5.58
CA SER A 454 52.10 -4.69 -5.58
C SER A 454 52.90 -5.40 -4.48
N THR A 455 52.23 -6.02 -3.52
CA THR A 455 52.90 -6.80 -2.47
C THR A 455 53.92 -7.77 -3.07
N TYR A 456 55.17 -7.76 -2.59
CA TYR A 456 56.25 -8.65 -3.07
C TYR A 456 56.12 -10.10 -2.58
N THR A 457 55.03 -10.43 -1.89
CA THR A 457 54.75 -11.80 -1.45
C THR A 457 53.55 -12.35 -2.20
N ARG A 458 53.76 -13.47 -2.91
CA ARG A 458 52.74 -14.28 -3.61
C ARG A 458 51.72 -14.96 -2.68
N PHE A 459 51.69 -14.58 -1.40
CA PHE A 459 50.84 -15.17 -0.37
C PHE A 459 50.12 -14.04 0.37
N GLY A 460 49.00 -13.59 -0.17
CA GLY A 460 48.22 -12.53 0.47
C GLY A 460 46.93 -12.24 -0.27
N ARG A 461 45.87 -12.98 0.07
CA ARG A 461 44.50 -12.52 -0.16
C ARG A 461 44.34 -11.21 0.60
N THR A 462 44.00 -10.12 -0.07
CA THR A 462 43.64 -8.89 0.64
C THR A 462 42.15 -9.00 0.96
N VAL A 463 41.85 -9.47 2.16
CA VAL A 463 40.49 -9.52 2.70
C VAL A 463 40.28 -8.22 3.48
N LEU A 464 39.36 -7.37 3.02
CA LEU A 464 38.98 -6.14 3.69
C LEU A 464 37.61 -6.33 4.32
N ALA A 465 37.46 -6.02 5.61
CA ALA A 465 36.15 -5.98 6.26
C ALA A 465 35.36 -4.72 5.83
N LYS A 466 34.03 -4.80 5.86
CA LYS A 466 33.12 -3.70 5.51
C LYS A 466 33.43 -2.41 6.27
N GLU A 467 33.79 -2.53 7.55
CA GLU A 467 34.13 -1.39 8.42
C GLU A 467 35.46 -0.74 8.00
N GLU A 468 36.41 -1.52 7.45
CA GLU A 468 37.70 -1.01 6.98
C GLU A 468 37.55 -0.19 5.69
N LEU A 469 36.60 -0.55 4.84
CA LEU A 469 36.23 0.21 3.63
C LEU A 469 35.44 1.49 3.96
N ALA A 470 34.57 1.45 4.97
CA ALA A 470 33.77 2.59 5.41
C ALA A 470 34.62 3.72 6.03
N VAL A 471 35.83 3.41 6.49
CA VAL A 471 36.78 4.35 7.12
C VAL A 471 37.81 4.89 6.12
N ALA A 472 37.69 4.57 4.82
CA ALA A 472 38.51 5.19 3.79
C ALA A 472 38.30 6.72 3.83
N ARG A 473 39.25 7.43 4.44
CA ARG A 473 39.32 8.89 4.38
C ARG A 473 39.18 9.26 2.92
N THR A 474 38.46 10.33 2.63
CA THR A 474 38.40 11.00 1.33
C THR A 474 39.80 11.47 0.93
N TRP A 475 40.68 10.53 0.60
CA TRP A 475 42.03 10.77 0.18
C TRP A 475 41.96 10.95 -1.33
N LYS A 476 41.71 12.19 -1.75
CA LYS A 476 42.04 12.56 -3.13
C LYS A 476 43.56 12.54 -3.22
N PRO A 477 44.17 11.68 -4.07
CA PRO A 477 45.62 11.61 -4.22
C PRO A 477 46.26 12.95 -4.65
N SER A 478 45.44 13.89 -5.13
CA SER A 478 45.85 15.20 -5.62
C SER A 478 46.07 16.27 -4.55
N GLU A 479 45.59 16.09 -3.32
CA GLU A 479 45.46 17.22 -2.38
C GLU A 479 46.54 17.31 -1.28
N ASP A 480 47.40 16.30 -1.05
CA ASP A 480 48.51 16.43 -0.09
C ASP A 480 49.70 15.50 -0.39
N ILE A 481 50.51 15.84 -1.40
CA ILE A 481 51.92 15.45 -1.41
C ILE A 481 52.70 16.67 -0.93
N PRO A 482 53.24 16.69 0.30
CA PRO A 482 54.13 17.74 0.73
C PRO A 482 55.37 17.68 -0.17
N THR A 483 55.46 18.61 -1.10
CA THR A 483 56.70 18.88 -1.79
C THR A 483 57.57 19.66 -0.82
N ASN A 484 58.52 18.98 -0.17
CA ASN A 484 59.66 19.72 0.35
C ASN A 484 60.28 20.42 -0.86
N GLY A 485 60.41 21.74 -0.79
CA GLY A 485 60.77 22.64 -1.91
C GLY A 485 62.17 22.43 -2.50
N ASP A 486 62.77 21.26 -2.27
CA ASP A 486 64.11 20.82 -2.66
C ASP A 486 64.11 19.47 -3.41
N GLY A 487 62.94 18.94 -3.80
CA GLY A 487 62.84 17.89 -4.82
C GLY A 487 63.38 16.50 -4.41
N LYS A 488 63.63 16.27 -3.12
CA LYS A 488 63.91 14.95 -2.57
C LYS A 488 62.77 14.57 -1.63
N GLY A 489 62.06 13.50 -1.98
CA GLY A 489 60.84 13.03 -1.32
C GLY A 489 60.98 12.93 0.21
N GLY A 490 60.02 13.51 0.92
CA GLY A 490 59.95 13.51 2.37
C GLY A 490 59.79 12.10 2.96
N VAL A 491 60.33 11.92 4.16
CA VAL A 491 60.26 10.68 4.96
C VAL A 491 58.81 10.47 5.42
N ARG A 492 58.26 9.27 5.20
CA ARG A 492 56.89 8.88 5.59
C ARG A 492 56.78 8.57 7.10
N PRO A 493 55.60 8.76 7.73
CA PRO A 493 55.37 8.40 9.12
C PRO A 493 55.55 6.89 9.39
N PRO A 494 55.99 6.48 10.60
CA PRO A 494 56.37 5.10 10.91
C PRO A 494 55.21 4.10 11.06
N GLU A 495 53.96 4.50 10.80
CA GLU A 495 52.74 3.72 11.10
C GLU A 495 52.32 2.74 9.98
N VAL A 496 53.17 2.50 8.98
CA VAL A 496 52.92 1.50 7.93
C VAL A 496 53.99 0.41 7.99
N ARG A 497 53.91 -0.44 9.02
CA ARG A 497 54.44 -1.80 8.96
C ARG A 497 53.41 -2.74 9.57
N PRO A 498 53.00 -3.82 8.87
CA PRO A 498 52.19 -4.86 9.49
C PRO A 498 52.98 -5.48 10.66
N PRO A 499 52.31 -5.91 11.75
CA PRO A 499 52.99 -6.60 12.84
C PRO A 499 53.67 -7.86 12.30
N ALA A 500 54.89 -8.14 12.78
CA ALA A 500 55.61 -9.35 12.41
C ALA A 500 54.76 -10.59 12.79
N PRO A 501 54.74 -11.65 11.96
CA PRO A 501 53.94 -12.84 12.23
C PRO A 501 54.35 -13.47 13.57
N PRO A 502 53.41 -14.09 14.31
CA PRO A 502 53.72 -14.71 15.59
C PRO A 502 54.76 -15.81 15.40
N ARG A 503 55.82 -15.77 16.21
CA ARG A 503 56.80 -16.86 16.31
C ARG A 503 56.11 -18.01 17.03
N TRP A 504 55.79 -19.06 16.30
CA TRP A 504 55.42 -20.34 16.90
C TRP A 504 56.68 -20.93 17.55
N SER A 505 56.68 -21.06 18.88
CA SER A 505 57.65 -21.91 19.59
C SER A 505 57.32 -23.37 19.28
N ALA A 506 58.35 -24.13 18.96
CA ALA A 506 58.32 -25.55 18.60
C ALA A 506 57.65 -26.45 19.65
#